data_AF-A0A0W0U1W1-F1
#
_entry.id   AF-A0A0W0U1W1-F1
#
_cell.length_a   1.000
_cell.length_b   1.000
_cell.length_c   1.000
_cell.angle_alpha   90.00
_cell.angle_beta   90.00
_cell.angle_gamma   90.00
#
_symmetry.space_group_name_H-M   'P 1'
#
loop_
_entity.id
_entity.type
_entity.pdbx_description
1 polymer ?
#
loop_
_entity_poly.entity_id
_entity_poly.type
_entity_poly.pdbx_seq_one_letter_code
_entity_poly.pdbx_strand_id
1 'polypeptide(L)'
;MLKKSLLLMTLPMATYATPIIHENNLVLSMIERIPFDAMPIEFILASESVVQDTYNQTFEPYSVYPMNTWMGVTSYYRQGSFYDGRTGDWYYTDAKITVTAPRKNNTHVANWANNQQTAIMKGYNKGKVYATLAGLGLASAPEKLNFAFMGQLKIGEYVCNNIIIGQGHSGANNNWWIYSNFWPMKADGTPKKSGYKNRIECFSGDSRLEFRVKGTSLPNNFHLVSME
;
A
#
# COMPACT_ATOMS: atom_id res chain seq x y z
N MET A 1 -20.97 31.40 -60.10
CA MET A 1 -21.32 31.77 -58.72
C MET A 1 -21.24 30.53 -57.83
N LEU A 2 -20.14 30.33 -57.10
CA LEU A 2 -20.01 29.24 -56.12
C LEU A 2 -20.49 29.74 -54.75
N LYS A 3 -21.58 29.18 -54.22
CA LYS A 3 -21.95 29.33 -52.81
C LYS A 3 -21.10 28.39 -51.97
N LYS A 4 -20.12 28.92 -51.24
CA LYS A 4 -19.44 28.21 -50.15
C LYS A 4 -20.40 28.14 -48.96
N SER A 5 -21.01 26.98 -48.73
CA SER A 5 -21.70 26.68 -47.46
C SER A 5 -20.66 26.48 -46.37
N LEU A 6 -20.61 27.42 -45.42
CA LEU A 6 -19.81 27.31 -44.20
C LEU A 6 -20.58 26.41 -43.23
N LEU A 7 -20.16 25.15 -43.09
CA LEU A 7 -20.70 24.23 -42.10
C LEU A 7 -20.07 24.56 -40.75
N LEU A 8 -20.79 25.27 -39.88
CA LEU A 8 -20.40 25.43 -38.48
C LEU A 8 -20.57 24.08 -37.77
N MET A 9 -19.48 23.34 -37.60
CA MET A 9 -19.45 22.18 -36.70
C MET A 9 -19.42 22.70 -35.27
N THR A 10 -20.58 22.71 -34.60
CA THR A 10 -20.64 22.84 -33.14
C THR A 10 -20.17 21.53 -32.53
N LEU A 11 -18.91 21.47 -32.11
CA LEU A 11 -18.44 20.37 -31.26
C LEU A 11 -19.18 20.46 -29.92
N PRO A 12 -19.82 19.39 -29.43
CA PRO A 12 -20.34 19.38 -28.07
C PRO A 12 -19.16 19.53 -27.11
N MET A 13 -19.11 20.64 -26.37
CA MET A 13 -18.21 20.77 -25.24
C MET A 13 -18.66 19.76 -24.18
N ALA A 14 -18.00 18.60 -24.14
CA ALA A 14 -18.13 17.68 -23.03
C ALA A 14 -17.71 18.42 -21.77
N THR A 15 -18.65 18.65 -20.86
CA THR A 15 -18.36 19.18 -19.53
C THR A 15 -17.55 18.12 -18.78
N TYR A 16 -16.23 18.29 -18.73
CA TYR A 16 -15.38 17.47 -17.88
C TYR A 16 -15.70 17.81 -16.43
N ALA A 17 -16.59 17.04 -15.81
CA ALA A 17 -16.82 17.12 -14.38
C ALA A 17 -15.49 16.82 -13.68
N THR A 18 -15.01 17.77 -12.88
CA THR A 18 -13.84 17.55 -12.04
C THR A 18 -14.10 16.35 -11.16
N PRO A 19 -13.12 15.43 -11.02
CA PRO A 19 -13.33 14.27 -10.19
C PRO A 19 -13.55 14.67 -8.73
N ILE A 20 -14.51 14.02 -8.09
CA ILE A 20 -14.68 14.13 -6.65
C ILE A 20 -13.45 13.51 -5.99
N ILE A 21 -12.76 14.34 -5.20
CA ILE A 21 -11.57 13.99 -4.45
C ILE A 21 -11.98 13.64 -3.01
N HIS A 22 -11.39 12.57 -2.47
CA HIS A 22 -11.67 12.11 -1.11
C HIS A 22 -10.39 12.05 -0.28
N GLU A 23 -10.47 12.38 1.01
CA GLU A 23 -9.44 11.99 1.97
C GLU A 23 -9.59 10.49 2.29
N ASN A 24 -8.48 9.75 2.24
CA ASN A 24 -8.42 8.33 2.50
C ASN A 24 -7.36 8.07 3.56
N ASN A 25 -7.76 7.39 4.63
CA ASN A 25 -6.92 7.16 5.80
C ASN A 25 -6.63 5.66 5.96
N LEU A 26 -5.37 5.35 6.21
CA LEU A 26 -4.84 4.03 6.55
C LEU A 26 -4.15 4.13 7.90
N VAL A 27 -4.36 3.16 8.78
CA VAL A 27 -3.64 3.06 10.06
C VAL A 27 -2.77 1.80 10.07
N LEU A 28 -1.49 1.99 10.42
CA LEU A 28 -0.54 0.93 10.71
C LEU A 28 -0.27 0.93 12.21
N SER A 29 -0.53 -0.19 12.87
CA SER A 29 -0.30 -0.35 14.30
C SER A 29 0.76 -1.41 14.56
N MET A 30 1.56 -1.21 15.57
CA MET A 30 2.54 -2.16 16.06
C MET A 30 2.42 -2.29 17.58
N ILE A 31 2.51 -3.52 18.08
CA ILE A 31 2.36 -3.84 19.51
C ILE A 31 3.57 -4.68 19.92
N GLU A 32 4.39 -4.16 20.83
CA GLU A 32 5.61 -4.80 21.28
C GLU A 32 5.71 -4.83 22.82
N ARG A 33 6.44 -5.82 23.37
CA ARG A 33 6.62 -6.04 24.81
C ARG A 33 7.85 -5.37 25.42
N ILE A 34 8.77 -4.91 24.59
CA ILE A 34 10.03 -4.32 25.04
C ILE A 34 9.88 -2.79 24.93
N PRO A 35 10.36 -2.01 25.93
CA PRO A 35 10.51 -0.56 25.79
C PRO A 35 11.56 -0.28 24.73
N PHE A 36 11.17 -0.35 23.47
CA PHE A 36 11.87 0.35 22.42
C PHE A 36 11.51 1.81 22.62
N ASP A 37 12.51 2.68 22.76
CA ASP A 37 12.31 4.10 22.49
C ASP A 37 11.50 4.20 21.19
N ALA A 38 10.29 4.75 21.31
CA ALA A 38 9.17 4.64 20.37
C ALA A 38 9.67 4.45 18.93
N MET A 39 9.48 3.27 18.31
CA MET A 39 9.89 3.03 16.92
C MET A 39 8.95 3.83 16.01
N PRO A 40 9.27 5.07 15.57
CA PRO A 40 8.36 5.80 14.71
C PRO A 40 8.09 4.99 13.46
N ILE A 41 6.83 4.96 13.06
CA ILE A 41 6.45 4.45 11.76
C ILE A 41 6.36 5.63 10.81
N GLU A 42 7.19 5.62 9.77
CA GLU A 42 7.17 6.62 8.70
C GLU A 42 6.98 5.94 7.36
N PHE A 43 6.40 6.67 6.40
CA PHE A 43 6.34 6.21 5.02
C PHE A 43 6.85 7.31 4.10
N ILE A 44 7.84 6.95 3.28
CA ILE A 44 8.45 7.85 2.31
C ILE A 44 8.09 7.31 0.94
N LEU A 45 7.37 8.11 0.14
CA LEU A 45 7.13 7.76 -1.26
C LEU A 45 8.48 7.58 -1.95
N ALA A 46 8.60 6.54 -2.77
CA ALA A 46 9.80 6.40 -3.58
C ALA A 46 9.92 7.63 -4.53
N SER A 47 11.06 7.75 -5.23
CA SER A 47 11.21 8.69 -6.35
C SER A 47 10.85 8.08 -7.72
N GLU A 48 10.96 6.76 -7.88
CA GLU A 48 10.71 6.03 -9.12
C GLU A 48 10.00 4.68 -8.90
N SER A 49 9.44 4.10 -9.96
CA SER A 49 8.88 2.74 -9.96
C SER A 49 9.98 1.71 -10.27
N VAL A 50 9.85 0.47 -9.75
CA VAL A 50 10.77 -0.63 -10.08
C VAL A 50 10.62 -1.07 -11.54
N VAL A 51 9.39 -1.08 -12.03
CA VAL A 51 9.06 -1.31 -13.44
C VAL A 51 8.54 -0.01 -14.02
N GLN A 52 9.10 0.41 -15.16
CA GLN A 52 8.61 1.57 -15.89
C GLN A 52 7.12 1.36 -16.23
N ASP A 53 6.33 2.39 -15.99
CA ASP A 53 4.93 2.38 -16.39
C ASP A 53 4.85 2.37 -17.92
N THR A 54 4.29 1.29 -18.48
CA THR A 54 4.08 1.16 -19.93
C THR A 54 2.93 2.02 -20.43
N TYR A 55 2.10 2.53 -19.51
CA TYR A 55 1.09 3.51 -19.85
C TYR A 55 1.74 4.90 -19.81
N ASN A 56 1.94 5.52 -20.98
CA ASN A 56 2.34 6.93 -21.06
C ASN A 56 1.35 7.76 -20.23
N GLN A 57 1.80 8.28 -19.08
CA GLN A 57 0.99 8.91 -18.03
C GLN A 57 0.34 10.23 -18.49
N THR A 58 -0.62 10.16 -19.41
CA THR A 58 -1.46 11.29 -19.85
C THR A 58 -2.80 11.33 -19.12
N PHE A 59 -2.99 10.50 -18.09
CA PHE A 59 -4.21 10.50 -17.28
C PHE A 59 -4.09 11.52 -16.14
N GLU A 60 -4.55 12.75 -16.36
CA GLU A 60 -4.92 13.68 -15.27
C GLU A 60 -5.82 12.99 -14.23
N PRO A 61 -6.05 13.53 -13.02
CA PRO A 61 -5.27 13.37 -11.80
C PRO A 61 -5.45 12.00 -11.06
N TYR A 62 -5.68 10.90 -11.77
CA TYR A 62 -6.02 9.59 -11.18
C TYR A 62 -4.77 8.74 -10.89
N SER A 63 -4.08 9.09 -9.81
CA SER A 63 -2.78 8.55 -9.37
C SER A 63 -2.48 7.10 -9.79
N VAL A 64 -1.51 6.99 -10.70
CA VAL A 64 -0.44 6.01 -10.61
C VAL A 64 0.77 6.85 -10.26
N TYR A 65 1.44 6.45 -9.19
CA TYR A 65 2.59 7.12 -8.62
C TYR A 65 3.48 7.93 -9.63
N PRO A 66 3.95 9.14 -9.24
CA PRO A 66 3.71 9.76 -7.94
C PRO A 66 2.26 10.25 -7.78
N MET A 67 1.75 10.16 -6.55
CA MET A 67 0.39 10.62 -6.25
C MET A 67 0.34 12.14 -6.26
N ASN A 68 -0.68 12.70 -6.90
CA ASN A 68 -0.84 14.16 -6.99
C ASN A 68 -1.07 14.84 -5.64
N THR A 69 -1.56 14.11 -4.63
CA THR A 69 -1.80 14.66 -3.29
C THR A 69 -1.52 13.63 -2.18
N TRP A 70 -0.30 13.67 -1.67
CA TRP A 70 0.17 12.97 -0.46
C TRP A 70 0.14 13.93 0.73
N MET A 71 -0.53 13.57 1.83
CA MET A 71 -0.63 14.43 3.01
C MET A 71 0.35 14.05 4.13
N GLY A 72 1.11 12.96 3.95
CA GLY A 72 2.12 12.53 4.91
C GLY A 72 1.69 11.39 5.82
N VAL A 73 2.54 11.13 6.81
CA VAL A 73 2.34 10.18 7.89
C VAL A 73 2.35 10.91 9.21
N THR A 74 1.41 10.59 10.09
CA THR A 74 1.44 11.03 11.49
C THR A 74 1.59 9.81 12.37
N SER A 75 2.64 9.78 13.21
CA SER A 75 2.87 8.72 14.18
C SER A 75 2.48 9.16 15.59
N TYR A 76 1.91 8.23 16.35
CA TYR A 76 1.56 8.42 17.75
C TYR A 76 2.00 7.21 18.56
N TYR A 77 2.51 7.48 19.77
CA TYR A 77 3.01 6.48 20.69
C TYR A 77 2.21 6.52 21.98
N ARG A 78 1.80 5.34 22.47
CA ARG A 78 1.16 5.20 23.78
C ARG A 78 1.62 3.93 24.49
N GLN A 79 1.84 4.07 25.80
CA GLN A 79 2.03 2.95 26.71
C GLN A 79 0.66 2.51 27.26
N GLY A 80 0.45 1.21 27.41
CA GLY A 80 -0.77 0.69 28.03
C GLY A 80 -0.62 -0.74 28.54
N SER A 81 -1.55 -1.18 29.38
CA SER A 81 -1.60 -2.55 29.90
C SER A 81 -2.64 -3.38 29.15
N PHE A 82 -2.35 -4.65 28.87
CA PHE A 82 -3.33 -5.58 28.29
C PHE A 82 -4.23 -6.15 29.40
N TYR A 83 -5.54 -6.28 29.15
CA TYR A 83 -6.52 -6.80 30.12
C TYR A 83 -6.43 -8.33 30.33
N ASP A 84 -5.39 -9.02 29.83
CA ASP A 84 -5.28 -10.49 29.90
C ASP A 84 -4.64 -11.03 31.20
N GLY A 85 -4.41 -10.16 32.20
CA GLY A 85 -3.87 -10.55 33.50
C GLY A 85 -2.38 -10.91 33.49
N ARG A 86 -1.68 -10.74 32.36
CA ARG A 86 -0.21 -10.82 32.31
C ARG A 86 0.37 -9.42 32.55
N THR A 87 0.87 -9.20 33.77
CA THR A 87 1.58 -7.99 34.17
C THR A 87 2.79 -7.74 33.27
N GLY A 88 2.68 -6.76 32.38
CA GLY A 88 3.77 -6.26 31.54
C GLY A 88 3.32 -4.99 30.81
N ASP A 89 4.21 -4.01 30.70
CA ASP A 89 3.98 -2.81 29.91
C ASP A 89 3.98 -3.18 28.42
N TRP A 90 2.90 -2.85 27.72
CA TRP A 90 2.83 -2.99 26.26
C TRP A 90 2.95 -1.61 25.63
N TYR A 91 3.71 -1.55 24.54
CA TYR A 91 3.96 -0.33 23.79
C TYR A 91 3.25 -0.40 22.45
N TYR A 92 2.43 0.62 22.18
CA TYR A 92 1.66 0.75 20.96
C TYR A 92 2.22 1.92 20.15
N THR A 93 2.54 1.64 18.89
CA THR A 93 2.84 2.68 17.91
C THR A 93 1.82 2.60 16.79
N ASP A 94 1.12 3.72 16.56
CA ASP A 94 0.17 3.88 15.47
C ASP A 94 0.70 4.92 14.49
N ALA A 95 0.65 4.63 13.19
CA ALA A 95 0.87 5.60 12.13
C ALA A 95 -0.35 5.72 11.24
N LYS A 96 -0.81 6.95 11.05
CA LYS A 96 -1.88 7.31 10.11
C LYS A 96 -1.26 7.82 8.81
N ILE A 97 -1.52 7.12 7.71
CA ILE A 97 -1.19 7.53 6.35
C ILE A 97 -2.44 8.17 5.74
N THR A 98 -2.30 9.41 5.25
CA THR A 98 -3.40 10.17 4.66
C THR A 98 -3.12 10.45 3.18
N VAL A 99 -4.06 10.02 2.32
CA VAL A 99 -4.00 10.19 0.87
C VAL A 99 -5.26 10.88 0.39
N THR A 100 -5.08 11.97 -0.35
CA THR A 100 -6.18 12.64 -1.03
C THR A 100 -6.24 12.11 -2.46
N ALA A 101 -7.33 11.46 -2.85
CA ALA A 101 -7.44 10.81 -4.15
C ALA A 101 -8.89 10.53 -4.56
N PRO A 102 -9.18 10.47 -5.87
CA PRO A 102 -10.48 10.06 -6.40
C PRO A 102 -10.71 8.55 -6.25
N ARG A 103 -11.98 8.13 -6.21
CA ARG A 103 -12.39 6.72 -6.08
C ARG A 103 -12.99 6.16 -7.38
N LYS A 104 -12.12 5.81 -8.34
CA LYS A 104 -12.54 5.46 -9.72
C LYS A 104 -12.29 4.02 -10.17
N ASN A 105 -11.88 3.14 -9.27
CA ASN A 105 -11.97 1.70 -9.49
C ASN A 105 -11.26 1.24 -10.79
N ASN A 106 -9.98 1.57 -10.89
CA ASN A 106 -9.18 1.53 -12.11
C ASN A 106 -8.34 0.25 -12.19
N THR A 107 -8.52 -0.52 -13.28
CA THR A 107 -7.74 -1.74 -13.56
C THR A 107 -6.28 -1.43 -13.88
N HIS A 108 -5.97 -0.28 -14.48
CA HIS A 108 -4.57 0.09 -14.76
C HIS A 108 -3.75 0.30 -13.49
N VAL A 109 -4.35 0.90 -12.46
CA VAL A 109 -3.72 1.07 -11.14
C VAL A 109 -3.43 -0.29 -10.50
N ALA A 110 -4.39 -1.22 -10.57
CA ALA A 110 -4.20 -2.58 -10.07
C ALA A 110 -3.10 -3.33 -10.84
N ASN A 111 -3.10 -3.23 -12.17
CA ASN A 111 -2.07 -3.84 -13.02
C ASN A 111 -0.69 -3.27 -12.71
N TRP A 112 -0.56 -1.96 -12.53
CA TRP A 112 0.69 -1.34 -12.11
C TRP A 112 1.18 -1.93 -10.79
N ALA A 113 0.35 -1.95 -9.75
CA ALA A 113 0.73 -2.48 -8.43
C ALA A 113 1.16 -3.96 -8.52
N ASN A 114 0.44 -4.77 -9.28
CA ASN A 114 0.75 -6.18 -9.53
C ASN A 114 2.09 -6.36 -10.26
N ASN A 115 2.37 -5.52 -11.25
CA ASN A 115 3.63 -5.54 -12.00
C ASN A 115 4.82 -5.15 -11.11
N GLN A 116 4.67 -4.09 -10.30
CA GLN A 116 5.70 -3.69 -9.32
C GLN A 116 5.98 -4.85 -8.35
N GLN A 117 4.95 -5.45 -7.75
CA GLN A 117 5.14 -6.56 -6.81
C GLN A 117 5.84 -7.75 -7.48
N THR A 118 5.41 -8.10 -8.69
CA THR A 118 6.01 -9.22 -9.43
C THR A 118 7.50 -9.00 -9.68
N ALA A 119 7.91 -7.78 -10.02
CA ALA A 119 9.32 -7.45 -10.18
C ALA A 119 10.10 -7.51 -8.86
N ILE A 120 9.56 -6.95 -7.78
CA ILE A 120 10.15 -7.01 -6.43
C ILE A 120 10.35 -8.47 -5.99
N MET A 121 9.37 -9.32 -6.27
CA MET A 121 9.39 -10.75 -5.97
C MET A 121 10.22 -11.57 -6.96
N LYS A 122 10.94 -10.94 -7.90
CA LYS A 122 11.73 -11.61 -8.96
C LYS A 122 10.90 -12.64 -9.76
N GLY A 123 9.60 -12.43 -9.84
CA GLY A 123 8.65 -13.32 -10.49
C GLY A 123 8.29 -14.60 -9.73
N TYR A 124 8.68 -14.76 -8.46
CA TYR A 124 8.33 -15.96 -7.69
C TYR A 124 6.82 -16.09 -7.38
N ASN A 125 6.09 -14.99 -7.50
CA ASN A 125 4.63 -14.92 -7.44
C ASN A 125 3.96 -14.96 -8.84
N LYS A 126 4.70 -15.29 -9.92
CA LYS A 126 4.14 -15.36 -11.28
C LYS A 126 2.91 -16.26 -11.31
N GLY A 127 1.79 -15.71 -11.80
CA GLY A 127 0.49 -16.37 -11.88
C GLY A 127 -0.51 -15.87 -10.83
N LYS A 128 -0.07 -15.46 -9.63
CA LYS A 128 -0.98 -14.89 -8.63
C LYS A 128 -0.28 -13.98 -7.62
N VAL A 129 -0.66 -12.71 -7.65
CA VAL A 129 -0.23 -11.67 -6.70
C VAL A 129 -1.15 -11.71 -5.49
N TYR A 130 -0.56 -11.63 -4.29
CA TYR A 130 -1.29 -11.59 -3.03
C TYR A 130 -0.98 -10.31 -2.24
N ALA A 131 -1.98 -9.83 -1.50
CA ALA A 131 -1.87 -8.68 -0.61
C ALA A 131 -2.73 -8.93 0.65
N THR A 132 -2.41 -8.27 1.76
CA THR A 132 -3.29 -8.28 2.93
C THR A 132 -4.35 -7.22 2.75
N LEU A 133 -5.61 -7.62 2.92
CA LEU A 133 -6.77 -6.75 3.00
C LEU A 133 -7.08 -6.39 4.46
N ALA A 134 -7.23 -5.10 4.76
CA ALA A 134 -7.72 -4.63 6.06
C ALA A 134 -9.09 -5.28 6.36
N GLY A 135 -9.41 -5.58 7.62
CA GLY A 135 -10.65 -6.27 7.98
C GLY A 135 -10.62 -7.79 7.91
N LEU A 136 -9.74 -8.36 7.08
CA LEU A 136 -9.70 -9.80 6.80
C LEU A 136 -8.30 -10.36 7.01
N GLY A 137 -7.44 -10.28 6.00
CA GLY A 137 -6.18 -11.00 5.96
C GLY A 137 -5.65 -11.13 4.54
N LEU A 138 -4.79 -12.11 4.31
CA LEU A 138 -4.22 -12.35 2.99
C LEU A 138 -5.31 -12.74 1.99
N ALA A 139 -5.33 -12.08 0.83
CA ALA A 139 -6.21 -12.38 -0.28
C ALA A 139 -5.46 -12.21 -1.62
N SER A 140 -6.07 -12.71 -2.70
CA SER A 140 -5.63 -12.35 -4.05
C SER A 140 -5.69 -10.83 -4.18
N ALA A 141 -4.66 -10.23 -4.79
CA ALA A 141 -4.66 -8.80 -5.04
C ALA A 141 -5.89 -8.40 -5.88
N PRO A 142 -6.46 -7.21 -5.63
CA PRO A 142 -7.69 -6.78 -6.29
C PRO A 142 -7.44 -6.49 -7.77
N GLU A 143 -8.46 -6.74 -8.61
CA GLU A 143 -8.41 -6.46 -10.05
C GLU A 143 -8.60 -4.98 -10.39
N LYS A 144 -9.05 -4.18 -9.40
CA LYS A 144 -9.29 -2.74 -9.53
C LYS A 144 -8.88 -2.02 -8.27
N LEU A 145 -8.20 -0.90 -8.43
CA LEU A 145 -7.80 -0.01 -7.36
C LEU A 145 -8.22 1.42 -7.68
N ASN A 146 -8.63 2.19 -6.68
CA ASN A 146 -8.81 3.63 -6.84
C ASN A 146 -7.46 4.33 -7.03
N PHE A 147 -6.47 3.91 -6.24
CA PHE A 147 -5.10 4.41 -6.30
C PHE A 147 -4.13 3.39 -5.68
N ALA A 148 -2.85 3.54 -6.02
CA ALA A 148 -1.77 2.80 -5.40
C ALA A 148 -0.48 3.62 -5.44
N PHE A 149 0.40 3.35 -4.48
CA PHE A 149 1.70 3.98 -4.36
C PHE A 149 2.74 3.01 -3.83
N MET A 150 4.00 3.34 -4.05
CA MET A 150 5.15 2.57 -3.59
C MET A 150 6.09 3.47 -2.80
N GLY A 151 6.79 2.91 -1.84
CA GLY A 151 7.74 3.65 -1.04
C GLY A 151 8.53 2.80 -0.05
N GLN A 152 9.14 3.49 0.89
CA GLN A 152 9.86 2.92 2.01
C GLN A 152 9.00 3.07 3.27
N LEU A 153 8.78 1.96 3.97
CA LEU A 153 8.22 1.96 5.31
C LEU A 153 9.39 1.92 6.30
N LYS A 154 9.50 2.92 7.16
CA LYS A 154 10.47 2.93 8.25
C LYS A 154 9.79 2.57 9.56
N ILE A 155 10.42 1.73 10.36
CA ILE A 155 9.95 1.29 11.67
C ILE A 155 11.14 1.40 12.62
N GLY A 156 11.25 2.51 13.34
CA GLY A 156 12.49 2.86 14.03
C GLY A 156 13.65 2.97 13.02
N GLU A 157 14.72 2.23 13.26
CA GLU A 157 15.90 2.20 12.37
C GLU A 157 15.74 1.25 11.17
N TYR A 158 14.72 0.38 11.19
CA TYR A 158 14.52 -0.59 10.11
C TYR A 158 13.83 0.05 8.91
N VAL A 159 14.41 -0.15 7.73
CA VAL A 159 13.86 0.33 6.45
C VAL A 159 13.36 -0.85 5.63
N CYS A 160 12.07 -0.87 5.36
CA CYS A 160 11.42 -1.81 4.48
C CYS A 160 11.26 -1.17 3.09
N ASN A 161 12.04 -1.64 2.11
CA ASN A 161 12.02 -1.08 0.77
C ASN A 161 10.89 -1.65 -0.08
N ASN A 162 10.46 -0.89 -1.09
CA ASN A 162 9.52 -1.33 -2.12
C ASN A 162 8.16 -1.80 -1.58
N ILE A 163 7.64 -1.08 -0.59
CA ILE A 163 6.32 -1.36 -0.03
C ILE A 163 5.28 -0.75 -0.94
N ILE A 164 4.37 -1.58 -1.45
CA ILE A 164 3.24 -1.14 -2.26
C ILE A 164 1.99 -1.15 -1.40
N ILE A 165 1.28 -0.02 -1.42
CA ILE A 165 0.02 0.17 -0.72
C ILE A 165 -1.01 0.63 -1.75
N GLY A 166 -2.19 0.01 -1.72
CA GLY A 166 -3.29 0.34 -2.62
C GLY A 166 -4.60 0.46 -1.87
N GLN A 167 -5.53 1.19 -2.46
CA GLN A 167 -6.89 1.31 -1.96
C GLN A 167 -7.87 0.89 -3.06
N GLY A 168 -8.69 -0.13 -2.78
CA GLY A 168 -9.65 -0.73 -3.70
C GLY A 168 -10.98 0.02 -3.73
N HIS A 169 -12.08 -0.65 -4.10
CA HIS A 169 -13.43 -0.08 -4.06
C HIS A 169 -14.47 -0.94 -3.31
N SER A 170 -14.10 -1.91 -2.49
CA SER A 170 -15.10 -2.82 -1.89
C SER A 170 -15.57 -2.39 -0.49
N GLY A 171 -16.81 -1.90 -0.42
CA GLY A 171 -17.58 -1.67 0.82
C GLY A 171 -17.10 -0.50 1.69
N ALA A 172 -17.86 -0.19 2.73
CA ALA A 172 -17.52 0.89 3.67
C ALA A 172 -16.30 0.57 4.56
N ASN A 173 -15.95 -0.72 4.73
CA ASN A 173 -15.11 -1.13 5.86
C ASN A 173 -13.74 -1.75 5.50
N ASN A 174 -13.51 -2.34 4.34
CA ASN A 174 -12.31 -3.17 4.14
C ASN A 174 -11.70 -2.89 2.78
N ASN A 175 -10.93 -1.80 2.66
CA ASN A 175 -10.59 -1.29 1.34
C ASN A 175 -9.12 -0.94 1.10
N TRP A 176 -8.26 -1.15 2.09
CA TRP A 176 -6.82 -0.99 1.92
C TRP A 176 -6.12 -2.32 1.73
N TRP A 177 -5.04 -2.27 0.97
CA TRP A 177 -4.25 -3.40 0.55
C TRP A 177 -2.77 -3.09 0.76
N ILE A 178 -2.07 -3.95 1.50
CA ILE A 178 -0.62 -3.89 1.62
C ILE A 178 -0.05 -5.11 0.93
N TYR A 179 0.87 -4.90 0.00
CA TYR A 179 1.51 -5.97 -0.75
C TYR A 179 2.77 -6.43 -0.02
N SER A 180 3.11 -7.71 -0.15
CA SER A 180 4.40 -8.22 0.31
C SER A 180 5.55 -7.65 -0.53
N ASN A 181 6.72 -7.47 0.08
CA ASN A 181 7.99 -7.19 -0.62
C ASN A 181 8.98 -8.37 -0.53
N PHE A 182 8.62 -9.43 0.20
CA PHE A 182 9.50 -10.56 0.48
C PHE A 182 8.87 -11.92 0.18
N TRP A 183 9.66 -12.81 -0.43
CA TRP A 183 9.31 -14.20 -0.65
C TRP A 183 10.27 -15.13 0.13
N PRO A 184 9.76 -16.02 0.99
CA PRO A 184 10.61 -16.90 1.79
C PRO A 184 11.35 -17.91 0.90
N MET A 185 12.66 -18.05 1.13
CA MET A 185 13.53 -18.99 0.41
C MET A 185 13.86 -20.21 1.27
N LYS A 186 14.16 -21.33 0.61
CA LYS A 186 14.76 -22.52 1.22
C LYS A 186 16.27 -22.34 1.35
N ALA A 187 16.91 -23.22 2.13
CA ALA A 187 18.36 -23.22 2.30
C ALA A 187 19.12 -23.46 0.98
N ASP A 188 18.50 -24.15 0.02
CA ASP A 188 19.04 -24.40 -1.33
C ASP A 188 18.88 -23.20 -2.29
N GLY A 189 18.39 -22.05 -1.80
CA GLY A 189 18.17 -20.86 -2.62
C GLY A 189 16.93 -20.93 -3.51
N THR A 190 16.10 -21.98 -3.41
CA THR A 190 14.83 -22.07 -4.14
C THR A 190 13.68 -21.41 -3.37
N PRO A 191 12.67 -20.84 -4.04
CA PRO A 191 11.49 -20.30 -3.37
C PRO A 191 10.78 -21.38 -2.56
N LYS A 192 10.44 -21.09 -1.29
CA LYS A 192 9.54 -21.96 -0.52
C LYS A 192 8.17 -21.95 -1.20
N LYS A 193 7.53 -23.12 -1.29
CA LYS A 193 6.08 -23.23 -1.51
C LYS A 193 5.45 -22.64 -0.24
N SER A 194 5.22 -21.33 -0.24
CA SER A 194 4.91 -20.65 1.01
C SER A 194 3.53 -21.07 1.52
N GLY A 195 3.39 -21.28 2.83
CA GLY A 195 2.08 -21.22 3.48
C GLY A 195 1.69 -19.74 3.56
N TYR A 196 1.32 -19.18 2.41
CA TYR A 196 1.29 -17.74 2.09
C TYR A 196 0.78 -16.89 3.26
N LYS A 197 1.68 -16.11 3.85
CA LYS A 197 1.36 -15.02 4.78
C LYS A 197 2.06 -13.80 4.23
N ASN A 198 1.39 -12.66 4.24
CA ASN A 198 1.99 -11.41 3.78
C ASN A 198 3.17 -11.06 4.68
N ARG A 199 4.34 -10.90 4.08
CA ARG A 199 5.57 -10.56 4.76
C ARG A 199 6.18 -9.31 4.15
N ILE A 200 6.65 -8.47 5.05
CA ILE A 200 7.50 -7.34 4.76
C ILE A 200 8.88 -7.62 5.35
N GLU A 201 9.92 -7.47 4.55
CA GLU A 201 11.31 -7.53 4.99
C GLU A 201 11.87 -6.12 5.10
N CYS A 202 12.61 -5.89 6.19
CA CYS A 202 13.22 -4.62 6.53
C CYS A 202 14.66 -4.84 6.99
N PHE A 203 15.49 -3.82 6.83
CA PHE A 203 16.92 -3.87 7.18
C PHE A 203 17.34 -2.66 8.01
N SER A 204 18.23 -2.88 8.98
CA SER A 204 19.00 -1.83 9.69
C SER A 204 20.48 -2.23 9.66
N GLY A 205 21.27 -1.59 8.79
CA GLY A 205 22.61 -2.08 8.44
C GLY A 205 22.54 -3.51 7.88
N ASP A 206 23.31 -4.42 8.48
CA ASP A 206 23.31 -5.85 8.13
C ASP A 206 22.21 -6.65 8.85
N SER A 207 21.49 -6.02 9.79
CA SER A 207 20.43 -6.67 10.55
C SER A 207 19.16 -6.74 9.71
N ARG A 208 18.54 -7.91 9.69
CA ARG A 208 17.32 -8.20 8.95
C ARG A 208 16.18 -8.48 9.92
N LEU A 209 15.02 -7.87 9.68
CA LEU A 209 13.80 -8.13 10.43
C LEU A 209 12.63 -8.34 9.46
N GLU A 210 11.82 -9.36 9.74
CA GLU A 210 10.59 -9.64 8.98
C GLU A 210 9.38 -9.20 9.80
N PHE A 211 8.40 -8.59 9.14
CA PHE A 211 7.10 -8.27 9.70
C PHE A 211 6.01 -9.05 8.97
N ARG A 212 5.09 -9.62 9.73
CA ARG A 212 3.83 -10.10 9.20
C ARG A 212 2.81 -8.96 9.18
N VAL A 213 2.18 -8.75 8.03
CA VAL A 213 1.07 -7.80 7.88
C VAL A 213 -0.25 -8.50 8.13
N LYS A 214 -0.97 -8.12 9.18
CA LYS A 214 -2.30 -8.64 9.52
C LYS A 214 -3.36 -7.56 9.31
N GLY A 215 -4.46 -7.91 8.66
CA GLY A 215 -5.67 -7.10 8.76
C GLY A 215 -6.23 -7.20 10.18
N THR A 216 -6.77 -6.11 10.70
CA THR A 216 -7.52 -6.12 11.97
C THR A 216 -9.00 -6.18 11.68
N SER A 217 -9.86 -6.36 12.69
CA SER A 217 -11.31 -6.19 12.53
C SER A 217 -11.72 -4.73 12.33
N LEU A 218 -10.82 -3.79 12.58
CA LEU A 218 -11.08 -2.37 12.36
C LEU A 218 -10.86 -2.01 10.90
N PRO A 219 -11.76 -1.21 10.32
CA PRO A 219 -11.66 -0.82 8.92
C PRO A 219 -10.38 0.00 8.70
N ASN A 220 -9.69 -0.23 7.59
CA ASN A 220 -8.48 0.51 7.20
C ASN A 220 -7.29 0.40 8.18
N ASN A 221 -7.29 -0.60 9.06
CA ASN A 221 -6.23 -0.82 10.04
C ASN A 221 -5.46 -2.10 9.72
N PHE A 222 -4.14 -2.05 9.89
CA PHE A 222 -3.27 -3.22 9.85
C PHE A 222 -2.41 -3.29 11.09
N HIS A 223 -2.16 -4.50 11.56
CA HIS A 223 -1.14 -4.77 12.56
C HIS A 223 0.11 -5.30 11.87
N LEU A 224 1.24 -4.65 12.15
CA LEU A 224 2.57 -5.15 11.86
C LEU A 224 3.02 -5.96 13.08
N VAL A 225 3.44 -7.19 12.85
CA VAL A 225 3.91 -8.09 13.91
C VAL A 225 5.30 -8.55 13.53
N SER A 226 6.29 -8.18 14.33
CA SER A 226 7.66 -8.65 14.16
C SER A 226 7.72 -10.18 14.18
N MET A 227 8.62 -10.73 13.39
CA MET A 227 8.91 -12.15 13.35
C MET A 227 10.34 -12.34 13.82
N GLU A 228 10.48 -12.95 14.99
CA GLU A 228 11.74 -13.52 15.48
C GLU A 228 12.21 -14.68 14.59
#